data_AF-A0A7V9PP86-F1
#
_entry.id   AF-A0A7V9PP86-F1
#
_cell.length_a   1.000
_cell.length_b   1.000
_cell.length_c   1.000
_cell.angle_alpha   90.00
_cell.angle_beta   90.00
_cell.angle_gamma   90.00
#
_symmetry.space_group_name_H-M   'P 1'
#
loop_
_entity.id
_entity.type
_entity.pdbx_description
1 polymer ?
#
loop_
_entity_poly.entity_id
_entity_poly.type
_entity_poly.pdbx_seq_one_letter_code
_entity_poly.pdbx_strand_id
1 'polypeptide(L)'
;MGRLGDRLLRAQAGLHSLDFPDDDAIEFHLSHGQMLAVLRDRGFEVEALRELHVPPGAAMTRFEWLTPEWATRWPHEEIWVARKQ
;
A
#
# COMPACT_ATOMS: atom_id res chain seq x y z
N MET A 1 7.18 0.07 12.77
CA MET A 1 5.95 0.09 11.92
C MET A 1 4.67 0.54 12.67
N GLY A 2 4.48 0.16 13.95
CA GLY A 2 3.23 0.41 14.69
C GLY A 2 2.11 -0.57 14.30
N ARG A 3 1.23 -0.94 15.25
CA ARG A 3 0.13 -1.89 14.97
C ARG A 3 -0.95 -1.21 14.13
N LEU A 4 -1.47 -1.92 13.12
CA LEU A 4 -2.58 -1.41 12.31
C LEU A 4 -3.86 -1.27 13.13
N GLY A 5 -4.67 -0.27 12.77
CA GLY A 5 -5.94 0.05 13.40
C GLY A 5 -6.97 0.52 12.38
N ASP A 6 -8.10 1.05 12.84
CA ASP A 6 -9.21 1.53 12.01
C ASP A 6 -9.25 3.06 11.87
N ARG A 7 -8.18 3.75 12.29
CA ARG A 7 -8.02 5.20 12.21
C ARG A 7 -6.82 5.55 11.35
N LEU A 8 -6.93 6.66 10.62
CA LEU A 8 -5.81 7.24 9.88
C LEU A 8 -4.78 7.77 10.88
N LEU A 9 -3.55 7.24 10.82
CA LEU A 9 -2.44 7.67 11.68
C LEU A 9 -1.56 8.72 11.01
N ARG A 10 -1.64 8.85 9.68
CA ARG A 10 -0.82 9.76 8.87
C ARG A 10 -1.69 10.38 7.78
N ALA A 11 -1.44 11.66 7.49
CA ALA A 11 -2.09 12.31 6.36
C ALA A 11 -1.55 11.73 5.05
N GLN A 12 -2.45 11.42 4.13
CA GLN A 12 -2.07 10.97 2.79
C GLN A 12 -1.51 12.12 1.94
N ALA A 13 -2.01 13.34 2.17
CA ALA A 13 -1.49 14.55 1.54
C ALA A 13 -0.06 14.84 2.03
N GLY A 14 0.91 14.84 1.11
CA GLY A 14 2.31 15.09 1.41
C GLY A 14 3.07 13.90 2.01
N LEU A 15 2.46 12.72 2.06
CA LEU A 15 3.15 11.49 2.44
C LEU A 15 4.13 11.12 1.33
N HIS A 16 5.43 11.21 1.61
CA HIS A 16 6.50 10.97 0.62
C HIS A 16 7.57 10.03 1.15
N SER A 17 7.95 10.18 2.42
CA SER A 17 8.93 9.35 3.09
C SER A 17 8.49 9.09 4.52
N LEU A 18 8.65 7.85 4.97
CA LEU A 18 8.40 7.42 6.33
C LEU A 18 9.68 6.85 6.90
N ASP A 19 10.14 7.48 7.96
CA ASP A 19 11.19 6.97 8.83
C ASP A 19 10.50 6.27 10.01
N PHE A 20 10.71 4.96 10.15
CA PHE A 20 10.09 4.16 11.19
C PHE A 20 11.08 3.98 12.34
N PRO A 21 10.78 4.43 13.56
CA PRO A 21 11.73 4.34 14.69
C PRO A 21 12.19 2.92 15.05
N ASP A 22 11.44 1.90 14.63
CA ASP A 22 11.69 0.48 14.95
C ASP A 22 12.33 -0.29 13.77
N ASP A 23 12.69 0.39 12.69
CA ASP A 23 13.24 -0.20 11.46
C ASP A 23 14.31 0.72 10.86
N ASP A 24 15.46 0.20 10.44
CA ASP A 24 16.55 0.98 9.85
C ASP A 24 16.27 1.35 8.37
N ALA A 25 15.00 1.37 7.97
CA ALA A 25 14.54 1.57 6.60
C ALA A 25 13.68 2.83 6.47
N ILE A 26 13.90 3.55 5.37
CA ILE A 26 13.01 4.62 4.92
C ILE A 26 12.06 4.05 3.88
N GLU A 27 10.77 4.13 4.14
CA GLU A 27 9.75 3.77 3.17
C GLU A 27 9.33 5.00 2.36
N PHE A 28 9.40 4.92 1.04
CA PHE A 28 8.90 5.95 0.15
C PHE A 28 7.50 5.58 -0.32
N HIS A 29 6.56 6.49 -0.14
CA HIS A 29 5.17 6.27 -0.48
C HIS A 29 4.68 7.39 -1.38
N LEU A 30 4.03 7.04 -2.49
CA LEU A 30 3.28 7.98 -3.32
C LEU A 30 1.81 7.72 -3.10
N SER A 31 1.00 8.76 -3.10
CA SER A 31 -0.44 8.57 -3.30
C SER A 31 -0.72 7.90 -4.64
N HIS A 32 -1.85 7.19 -4.76
CA HIS A 32 -2.29 6.62 -6.03
C HIS A 32 -2.34 7.65 -7.17
N GLY A 33 -2.77 8.88 -6.88
CA GLY A 33 -2.79 9.97 -7.86
C GLY A 33 -1.39 10.34 -8.36
N GLN A 34 -0.40 10.37 -7.46
CA GLN A 34 1.00 10.62 -7.84
C GLN A 34 1.59 9.43 -8.60
N MET A 35 1.28 8.19 -8.21
CA MET A 35 1.73 7.00 -8.93
C MET A 35 1.18 6.97 -10.37
N LEU A 36 -0.11 7.30 -10.55
CA LEU A 36 -0.73 7.47 -11.87
C LEU A 36 -0.01 8.52 -12.71
N ALA A 37 0.27 9.69 -12.15
CA ALA A 37 0.99 10.75 -12.85
C ALA A 37 2.38 10.28 -13.29
N VAL A 38 3.16 9.68 -12.38
CA VAL A 38 4.49 9.16 -12.68
C VAL A 38 4.46 8.13 -13.79
N LEU A 39 3.55 7.15 -13.74
CA LEU A 39 3.47 6.12 -14.79
C LEU A 39 3.12 6.72 -16.16
N ARG A 40 2.12 7.63 -16.20
CA ARG A 40 1.67 8.26 -17.45
C ARG A 40 2.73 9.17 -18.05
N ASP A 41 3.41 9.97 -17.24
CA ASP A 41 4.50 10.86 -17.67
C ASP A 41 5.68 10.08 -18.25
N ARG A 42 5.82 8.79 -17.90
CA ARG A 42 6.85 7.88 -18.44
C ARG A 42 6.37 7.07 -19.65
N GLY A 43 5.21 7.41 -20.21
CA GLY A 43 4.66 6.76 -21.40
C GLY A 43 4.03 5.40 -21.12
N PHE A 44 3.60 5.14 -19.89
CA PHE A 44 2.81 3.94 -19.59
C PHE A 44 1.32 4.21 -19.67
N GLU A 45 0.60 3.28 -20.27
CA GLU A 45 -0.85 3.14 -20.10
C GLU A 45 -1.10 2.27 -18.87
N VAL A 46 -1.83 2.82 -17.89
CA VAL A 46 -2.21 2.08 -16.68
C VAL A 46 -3.48 1.29 -16.98
N GLU A 47 -3.36 -0.03 -16.98
CA GLU A 47 -4.44 -0.96 -17.34
C GLU A 47 -5.28 -1.38 -16.12
N ALA A 48 -4.64 -1.51 -14.95
CA ALA A 48 -5.33 -1.83 -13.70
C ALA A 48 -4.57 -1.41 -12.45
N LEU A 49 -5.32 -1.13 -11.40
CA LEU A 49 -4.89 -1.17 -10.00
C LEU A 49 -5.64 -2.32 -9.33
N ARG A 50 -4.93 -3.24 -8.69
CA ARG A 50 -5.51 -4.37 -7.95
C ARG A 50 -5.18 -4.23 -6.48
N GLU A 51 -6.20 -4.07 -5.66
CA GLU A 51 -6.09 -4.03 -4.21
C GLU A 51 -6.24 -5.45 -3.66
N LEU A 52 -5.24 -5.94 -2.91
CA LEU A 52 -5.18 -7.32 -2.45
C LEU A 52 -5.72 -7.45 -1.03
N HIS A 53 -6.66 -8.39 -0.88
CA HIS A 53 -7.23 -8.79 0.40
C HIS A 53 -6.87 -10.24 0.69
N VAL A 54 -6.76 -10.59 1.97
CA VAL A 54 -6.62 -12.01 2.34
C VAL A 54 -7.95 -12.75 2.09
N PRO A 55 -7.91 -14.02 1.66
CA PRO A 55 -9.13 -14.81 1.50
C PRO A 55 -9.90 -14.97 2.83
N PRO A 56 -11.24 -15.10 2.78
CA PRO A 56 -12.04 -15.41 3.97
C PRO A 56 -11.54 -16.69 4.65
N GLY A 57 -11.40 -16.66 5.97
CA GLY A 57 -10.94 -17.81 6.76
C GLY A 57 -9.42 -18.01 6.78
N ALA A 58 -8.63 -17.07 6.29
CA ALA A 58 -7.18 -17.09 6.49
C ALA A 58 -6.85 -17.10 8.00
N ALA A 59 -6.12 -18.12 8.45
CA ALA A 59 -5.83 -18.32 9.87
C ALA A 59 -4.71 -17.40 10.38
N MET A 60 -3.77 -17.02 9.51
CA MET A 60 -2.59 -16.24 9.87
C MET A 60 -2.13 -15.39 8.69
N THR A 61 -1.39 -14.33 9.01
CA THR A 61 -0.65 -13.52 8.04
C THR A 61 0.85 -13.69 8.32
N ARG A 62 1.69 -13.36 7.35
CA ARG A 62 3.15 -13.38 7.53
C ARG A 62 3.64 -12.26 8.47
N PHE A 63 2.84 -11.23 8.69
CA PHE A 63 3.24 -9.99 9.32
C PHE A 63 2.61 -9.85 10.70
N GLU A 64 3.43 -9.80 11.76
CA GLU A 64 2.97 -9.77 13.16
C GLU A 64 2.12 -8.53 13.50
N TRP A 65 2.28 -7.44 12.75
CA TRP A 65 1.59 -6.17 12.95
C TRP A 65 0.23 -6.06 12.22
N LEU A 66 -0.18 -7.11 11.51
CA LEU A 66 -1.41 -7.18 10.70
C LEU A 66 -2.20 -8.45 11.02
N THR A 67 -3.49 -8.33 11.30
CA THR A 67 -4.36 -9.51 11.55
C THR A 67 -5.16 -9.91 10.31
N PRO A 68 -5.59 -11.18 10.18
CA PRO A 68 -6.43 -11.61 9.06
C PRO A 68 -7.76 -10.85 8.95
N GLU A 69 -8.38 -10.52 10.09
CA GLU A 69 -9.63 -9.76 10.12
C GLU A 69 -9.44 -8.35 9.56
N TRP A 70 -8.31 -7.72 9.86
CA TRP A 70 -7.96 -6.42 9.31
C TRP A 70 -7.75 -6.51 7.79
N ALA A 71 -6.92 -7.45 7.33
CA ALA A 71 -6.58 -7.59 5.91
C ALA A 71 -7.73 -8.10 5.03
N THR A 72 -8.81 -8.61 5.63
CA THR A 72 -10.06 -8.90 4.89
C THR A 72 -10.83 -7.61 4.60
N ARG A 73 -10.72 -6.59 5.46
CA ARG A 73 -11.47 -5.33 5.36
C ARG A 73 -10.74 -4.25 4.57
N TRP A 74 -9.42 -4.22 4.65
CA TRP A 74 -8.58 -3.19 4.01
C TRP A 74 -7.46 -3.87 3.22
N PRO A 75 -7.12 -3.35 2.02
CA PRO A 75 -6.03 -3.92 1.25
C PRO A 75 -4.70 -3.60 1.91
N HIS A 76 -3.86 -4.62 2.00
CA HIS A 76 -2.51 -4.48 2.55
C HIS A 76 -1.46 -4.25 1.45
N GLU A 77 -1.70 -4.84 0.28
CA GLU A 77 -0.82 -4.74 -0.87
C GLU A 77 -1.64 -4.32 -2.09
N GLU A 78 -0.94 -3.73 -3.04
CA GLU A 78 -1.51 -3.32 -4.31
C GLU A 78 -0.61 -3.71 -5.47
N ILE A 79 -1.22 -3.98 -6.62
CA ILE A 79 -0.53 -4.26 -7.87
C ILE A 79 -0.98 -3.26 -8.92
N TRP A 80 0.00 -2.57 -9.50
CA TRP A 80 -0.18 -1.73 -10.67
C TRP A 80 0.15 -2.51 -11.93
N VAL A 81 -0.80 -2.62 -12.85
CA VAL A 81 -0.60 -3.21 -14.17
C VAL A 81 -0.51 -2.07 -15.17
N ALA A 82 0.64 -1.96 -15.83
CA ALA A 82 0.89 -0.90 -16.78
C ALA A 82 1.67 -1.43 -17.99
N ARG A 83 1.30 -0.94 -19.17
CA ARG A 83 1.95 -1.28 -20.44
C ARG A 83 2.66 -0.08 -20.99
N LYS A 84 3.93 -0.26 -21.35
CA LYS A 84 4.71 0.78 -22.01
C LYS A 84 4.20 0.98 -23.43
N GLN A 85 3.95 2.25 -23.80
CA GLN A 85 3.66 2.66 -25.17
C GLN A 85 4.95 2.71 -25.99
#